data_AF-A0A3B9MNN4-F1
#
_entry.id   AF-A0A3B9MNN4-F1
#
_cell.length_a   1.000
_cell.length_b   1.000
_cell.length_c   1.000
_cell.angle_alpha   90.00
_cell.angle_beta   90.00
_cell.angle_gamma   90.00
#
_symmetry.space_group_name_H-M   'P 1'
#
loop_
_entity.id
_entity.type
_entity.pdbx_description
1 polymer ?
#
loop_
_entity_poly.entity_id
_entity_poly.type
_entity_poly.pdbx_seq_one_letter_code
_entity_poly.pdbx_strand_id
1 'polypeptide(L)'
;MQFEYLVCQTQYSRVTFANGEWQGSVPLNAGDSQAALDSCPQVWDYLNQAGRAGWQLITAAHATITNEGQTSQVSYQLFLRRERMSDTSF
;
A
#
# COMPACT_ATOMS: atom_id res chain seq x y z
N MET A 1 -14.44 20.74 2.44
CA MET A 1 -14.23 19.29 2.54
C MET A 1 -12.83 19.00 2.04
N GLN A 2 -11.94 18.55 2.93
CA GLN A 2 -10.56 18.23 2.56
C GLN A 2 -10.41 16.70 2.56
N PHE A 3 -9.73 16.17 1.55
CA PHE A 3 -9.44 14.75 1.44
C PHE A 3 -7.97 14.50 1.70
N GLU A 4 -7.70 13.39 2.37
CA GLU A 4 -6.37 12.78 2.48
C GLU A 4 -6.31 11.59 1.53
N TYR A 5 -5.13 11.35 0.97
CA TYR A 5 -4.89 10.27 0.01
C TYR A 5 -3.75 9.38 0.47
N LEU A 6 -3.93 8.09 0.20
CA LEU A 6 -2.96 7.05 0.46
C LEU A 6 -2.79 6.23 -0.81
N VAL A 7 -1.56 6.18 -1.31
CA VAL A 7 -1.17 5.38 -2.48
C VAL A 7 -0.33 4.22 -2.00
N CYS A 8 -0.86 3.01 -2.13
CA CYS A 8 -0.20 1.79 -1.72
C CYS A 8 0.40 1.07 -2.93
N GLN A 9 1.62 0.59 -2.81
CA GLN A 9 2.24 -0.32 -3.76
C GLN A 9 2.12 -1.74 -3.24
N THR A 10 1.79 -2.68 -4.12
CA THR A 10 1.64 -4.09 -3.75
C THR A 10 2.55 -4.99 -4.58
N GLN A 11 3.07 -6.02 -3.93
CA GLN A 11 3.80 -7.11 -4.56
C GLN A 11 3.40 -8.43 -3.89
N TYR A 12 3.16 -9.49 -4.68
CA TYR A 12 2.80 -10.81 -4.16
C TYR A 12 1.65 -10.79 -3.14
N SER A 13 0.59 -10.02 -3.42
CA SER A 13 -0.57 -9.82 -2.53
C SER A 13 -0.27 -9.15 -1.19
N ARG A 14 0.90 -8.51 -1.05
CA ARG A 14 1.29 -7.77 0.14
C ARG A 14 1.43 -6.28 -0.15
N VAL A 15 1.04 -5.43 0.80
CA VAL A 15 1.28 -3.98 0.71
C VAL A 15 2.72 -3.72 1.14
N THR A 16 3.58 -3.36 0.18
CA THR A 16 5.01 -3.14 0.44
C THR A 16 5.30 -1.71 0.87
N PHE A 17 4.64 -0.74 0.23
CA PHE A 17 4.82 0.67 0.54
C PHE A 17 3.46 1.37 0.61
N ALA A 18 3.33 2.34 1.52
CA ALA A 18 2.20 3.26 1.57
C ALA A 18 2.75 4.68 1.60
N ASN A 19 2.41 5.51 0.59
CA ASN A 19 3.00 6.84 0.39
C ASN A 19 4.55 6.85 0.44
N GLY A 20 5.19 5.79 -0.05
CA GLY A 20 6.65 5.63 -0.05
C GLY A 20 7.24 5.06 1.23
N GLU A 21 6.44 4.90 2.29
CA GLU A 21 6.89 4.29 3.55
C GLU A 21 6.78 2.77 3.50
N TRP A 22 7.88 2.09 3.82
CA TRP A 22 7.92 0.64 3.93
C TRP A 22 6.96 0.13 5.00
N GLN A 23 6.18 -0.90 4.68
CA GLN A 23 5.15 -1.45 5.59
C GLN A 23 5.54 -2.78 6.24
N GLY A 24 6.71 -3.33 5.91
CA GLY A 24 7.21 -4.56 6.53
C GLY A 24 7.85 -4.28 7.89
N SER A 25 7.75 -5.24 8.82
CA SER A 25 8.42 -5.17 10.12
C SER A 25 9.92 -5.50 10.04
N VAL A 26 10.37 -6.09 8.94
CA VAL A 26 11.78 -6.40 8.67
C VAL A 26 12.33 -5.40 7.66
N PRO A 27 13.51 -4.77 7.89
CA PRO A 27 14.10 -3.83 6.94
C PRO A 27 14.46 -4.48 5.59
N LEU A 28 14.28 -3.72 4.51
CA LEU A 28 14.61 -4.15 3.14
C LEU A 28 16.08 -4.53 2.95
N ASN A 29 16.99 -3.92 3.71
CA ASN A 29 18.44 -4.12 3.63
C ASN A 29 18.97 -5.18 4.60
N ALA A 30 18.10 -5.99 5.21
CA ALA A 30 18.49 -7.01 6.18
C ALA A 30 19.23 -8.23 5.58
N GLY A 31 19.44 -8.26 4.26
CA GLY A 31 20.16 -9.34 3.56
C GLY A 31 19.29 -10.53 3.14
N ASP A 32 18.06 -10.63 3.65
CA ASP A 32 17.04 -11.60 3.23
C ASP A 32 15.81 -10.85 2.69
N SER A 33 15.78 -10.67 1.37
CA SER A 33 14.70 -9.96 0.68
C SER A 33 13.36 -10.68 0.78
N GLN A 34 13.36 -12.01 0.92
CA GLN A 34 12.13 -12.79 1.02
C GLN A 34 11.52 -12.63 2.41
N ALA A 35 12.34 -12.71 3.47
CA ALA A 35 11.89 -12.44 4.83
C ALA A 35 11.39 -10.99 4.99
N ALA A 36 12.05 -10.02 4.34
CA ALA A 36 11.57 -8.64 4.29
C ALA A 36 10.18 -8.54 3.65
N LEU A 37 9.99 -9.12 2.46
CA LEU A 37 8.69 -9.15 1.79
C LEU A 37 7.62 -9.86 2.64
N ASP A 38 7.95 -11.00 3.26
CA ASP A 38 7.00 -11.78 4.05
C ASP A 38 6.53 -11.08 5.32
N SER A 39 7.31 -10.10 5.80
CA SER A 39 6.95 -9.24 6.92
C SER A 39 5.89 -8.18 6.57
N CYS A 40 5.62 -7.93 5.29
CA CYS A 40 4.60 -6.99 4.86
C CYS A 40 3.19 -7.54 5.05
N PRO A 41 2.21 -6.70 5.40
CA PRO A 41 0.83 -7.12 5.58
C PRO A 41 0.21 -7.59 4.25
N GLN A 42 -0.65 -8.60 4.32
CA GLN A 42 -1.48 -9.01 3.19
C GLN A 42 -2.46 -7.88 2.82
N VAL A 43 -2.80 -7.77 1.54
CA VAL A 43 -3.66 -6.69 1.02
C VAL A 43 -5.00 -6.63 1.73
N TRP A 44 -5.67 -7.76 1.96
CA TRP A 44 -6.98 -7.78 2.61
C TRP A 44 -6.90 -7.37 4.09
N ASP A 45 -5.84 -7.76 4.81
CA ASP A 45 -5.64 -7.38 6.20
C ASP A 45 -5.37 -5.88 6.33
N TYR A 46 -4.54 -5.35 5.43
CA TYR A 46 -4.25 -3.93 5.34
C TYR A 46 -5.51 -3.11 5.04
N LEU A 47 -6.29 -3.51 4.01
CA LEU A 47 -7.52 -2.81 3.63
C LEU A 47 -8.58 -2.86 4.74
N ASN A 48 -8.71 -3.99 5.45
CA ASN A 48 -9.60 -4.11 6.59
C ASN A 48 -9.21 -3.13 7.71
N GLN A 49 -7.92 -3.03 8.04
CA GLN A 49 -7.43 -2.09 9.04
C GLN A 49 -7.61 -0.63 8.59
N ALA A 50 -7.25 -0.32 7.35
CA ALA A 50 -7.42 1.01 6.76
C ALA A 50 -8.89 1.45 6.75
N GLY A 51 -9.80 0.55 6.40
CA GLY A 51 -11.25 0.77 6.46
C GLY A 51 -11.74 1.14 7.84
N ARG A 52 -11.26 0.45 8.89
CA ARG A 52 -11.55 0.79 10.29
C ARG A 52 -11.02 2.18 10.68
N ALA A 53 -9.94 2.64 10.05
CA ALA A 53 -9.36 3.97 10.24
C ALA A 53 -10.00 5.07 9.34
N GLY A 54 -11.12 4.76 8.68
CA GLY A 54 -11.90 5.69 7.86
C GLY A 54 -11.42 5.82 6.42
N TRP A 55 -10.43 5.04 5.99
CA TRP A 55 -9.99 5.03 4.59
C TRP A 55 -10.95 4.24 3.71
N GLN A 56 -11.22 4.76 2.52
CA GLN A 56 -12.05 4.14 1.50
C GLN A 56 -11.19 3.80 0.29
N LEU A 57 -11.21 2.55 -0.16
CA LEU A 57 -10.61 2.15 -1.42
C LEU A 57 -11.38 2.79 -2.58
N ILE A 58 -10.66 3.51 -3.45
CA ILE A 58 -11.22 4.20 -4.61
C ILE A 58 -10.99 3.40 -5.88
N THR A 59 -9.76 2.92 -6.08
CA THR A 59 -9.43 2.08 -7.23
C THR A 59 -8.21 1.22 -6.93
N ALA A 60 -8.11 0.12 -7.68
CA ALA A 60 -6.92 -0.70 -7.79
C ALA A 60 -6.50 -0.69 -9.26
N ALA A 61 -5.30 -0.17 -9.53
CA ALA A 61 -4.77 -0.09 -10.88
C ALA A 61 -3.62 -1.08 -11.06
N HIS A 62 -3.59 -1.77 -12.19
CA HIS A 62 -2.44 -2.57 -12.57
C HIS A 62 -1.24 -1.65 -12.82
N ALA A 63 -0.13 -1.94 -12.15
CA ALA A 63 1.17 -1.38 -12.47
C ALA A 63 2.01 -2.49 -13.11
N THR A 64 2.20 -2.38 -14.42
CA THR A 64 3.10 -3.27 -15.16
C THR A 64 4.51 -2.71 -15.04
N ILE A 65 5.39 -3.44 -14.34
CA ILE A 65 6.81 -3.13 -14.35
C ILE A 65 7.42 -3.88 -15.55
N THR A 66 7.79 -3.16 -16.60
CA THR A 66 8.51 -3.71 -17.75
C THR A 66 10.01 -3.63 -17.49
N ASN A 67 10.67 -4.77 -17.24
CA ASN A 67 12.11 -4.89 -17.32
C ASN A 67 12.49 -5.49 -18.67
N GLU A 68 13.56 -4.97 -19.27
CA GLU A 68 14.06 -5.24 -20.64
C GLU A 68 13.84 -6.70 -21.11
N GLY A 69 12.70 -6.95 -21.77
CA GLY A 69 12.43 -8.18 -22.52
C GLY A 69 11.92 -9.40 -21.74
N GLN A 70 11.62 -9.34 -20.43
CA GLN A 70 11.03 -10.46 -19.70
C GLN A 70 9.80 -10.07 -18.86
N THR A 71 8.83 -10.99 -18.79
CA THR A 71 7.45 -10.80 -18.33
C THR A 71 7.33 -10.12 -16.96
N SER A 72 6.72 -8.93 -17.02
CA SER A 72 5.70 -8.33 -16.16
C SER A 72 5.44 -9.00 -14.81
N GLN A 73 6.10 -8.54 -13.75
CA GLN A 73 5.56 -8.71 -12.40
C GLN A 73 4.25 -7.93 -12.32
N VAL A 74 3.14 -8.62 -12.04
CA VAL A 74 1.85 -7.96 -11.82
C VAL A 74 1.89 -7.33 -10.43
N SER A 75 2.20 -6.04 -10.39
CA SER A 75 2.01 -5.21 -9.20
C SER A 75 0.71 -4.45 -9.33
N TYR A 76 0.06 -4.16 -8.20
CA TYR A 76 -1.11 -3.27 -8.19
C TYR A 76 -0.81 -2.07 -7.32
N GLN A 77 -1.33 -0.92 -7.74
CA GLN A 77 -1.42 0.26 -6.90
C GLN A 77 -2.84 0.37 -6.35
N LEU A 78 -2.94 0.53 -5.03
CA LEU A 78 -4.22 0.78 -4.35
C LEU A 78 -4.30 2.27 -4.02
N PHE A 79 -5.40 2.90 -4.39
CA PHE A 79 -5.64 4.31 -4.11
C PHE A 79 -6.77 4.40 -3.10
N LEU A 80 -6.46 4.90 -1.91
CA LEU A 80 -7.43 5.11 -0.85
C LEU A 80 -7.58 6.61 -0.60
N ARG A 81 -8.79 7.00 -0.19
CA ARG A 81 -9.07 8.36 0.29
C ARG A 81 -9.69 8.32 1.68
N ARG A 82 -9.54 9.40 2.42
CA ARG A 82 -10.29 9.64 3.66
C ARG A 82 -10.71 11.10 3.73
N GLU A 83 -11.86 11.34 4.32
CA GLU A 83 -12.30 12.70 4.63
C GLU A 83 -11.55 13.21 5.87
N ARG A 84 -10.87 14.35 5.74
CA ARG A 84 -10.33 15.07 6.89
C ARG A 84 -11.46 15.88 7.49
N MET A 85 -11.94 15.47 8.65
CA MET A 85 -12.80 16.33 9.46
C MET A 85 -11.95 17.53 9.89
N SER A 86 -12.41 18.73 9.58
CA SER A 86 -11.82 19.93 10.16
C SER A 86 -12.12 19.89 11.65
N ASP A 87 -11.10 19.80 12.51
CA ASP A 87 -11.26 20.01 13.94
C ASP A 87 -11.86 21.40 14.14
N THR A 88 -13.17 21.45 14.37
CA THR A 88 -13.85 22.65 14.78
C THR A 88 -13.82 22.62 16.30
N SER A 89 -12.66 22.95 16.87
CA SER A 89 -12.53 23.20 18.29
C SER A 89 -13.33 24.47 18.60
N PHE A 90 -14.48 24.31 19.26
CA PHE A 90 -15.22 25.39 19.92
C PHE A 90 -14.86 25.42 21.41
#